data_AF-A0A8K0QFS0-F1
#
_entry.id   AF-A0A8K0QFS0-F1
#
_cell.length_a   1.000
_cell.length_b   1.000
_cell.length_c   1.000
_cell.angle_alpha   90.00
_cell.angle_beta   90.00
_cell.angle_gamma   90.00
#
_symmetry.space_group_name_H-M   'P 1'
#
loop_
_entity.id
_entity.type
_entity.pdbx_description
1 polymer ?
#
loop_
_entity_poly.entity_id
_entity_poly.type
_entity_poly.pdbx_seq_one_letter_code
_entity_poly.pdbx_strand_id
1 'polypeptide(L)'
;MSMDATTSVLRQPVATPELMHGNQVDSQEDPTTDDGGDDGDDGDDVSDTNTTTNHGEHGPDGAVGAVVAAIESILETFVDSLAACQGLSITLSRRASHRRTSETRLEPVRFPGRTVQEARKFTRILLILQLSHDALVSGTILTKRHIFYQHQDLFEKQSQVDELVDDLAFTLGVNRGDLNIVAASKGILAGPLVIELRDGSCLDSTAGNLGIPIPTTTSISKVNLDNLRWILVVEKDAIFRSLCSSQFWMTSSCGPGVVLTAKGYPDLITRSFLNLVHTTNPQLPILGLMDFDPDGVNILKCYRYGSQKLAHEINARTPKIRWLGIKSSQLMHIHGAENVNLSPDLASSQDSQSSALTLATTRTAVSSTSCQGPIIYLSSRDRRAAESALKVLQSSPPGEMEVTEMMRELQVMLNLGIKAEIEWLDESGNLCQWLDQEIFLALS
;
A
#
# COMPACT_ATOMS: atom_id res chain seq x y z
N MET A 1 -81.44 10.11 -26.92
CA MET A 1 -81.88 9.28 -28.08
C MET A 1 -80.84 9.45 -29.18
N SER A 2 -80.65 8.41 -30.01
CA SER A 2 -79.96 8.33 -31.33
C SER A 2 -79.05 9.50 -31.78
N MET A 3 -77.75 9.28 -31.97
CA MET A 3 -77.09 8.69 -33.16
C MET A 3 -77.00 9.64 -34.37
N ASP A 4 -75.78 10.06 -34.70
CA ASP A 4 -75.07 9.93 -36.00
C ASP A 4 -73.74 10.73 -35.90
N ALA A 5 -72.54 10.17 -36.13
CA ALA A 5 -71.92 9.75 -37.41
C ALA A 5 -71.55 10.95 -38.32
N THR A 6 -70.35 11.12 -38.92
CA THR A 6 -69.24 10.16 -39.18
C THR A 6 -67.88 10.86 -39.43
N THR A 7 -66.80 10.25 -38.93
CA THR A 7 -65.38 10.17 -39.42
C THR A 7 -64.71 11.25 -40.29
N SER A 8 -63.57 11.79 -39.80
CA SER A 8 -62.31 12.13 -40.54
C SER A 8 -61.29 12.86 -39.61
N VAL A 9 -59.96 12.73 -39.65
CA VAL A 9 -59.03 11.59 -39.91
C VAL A 9 -57.62 11.92 -39.34
N LEU A 10 -56.69 10.95 -39.26
CA LEU A 10 -55.23 11.08 -38.95
C LEU A 10 -54.76 11.80 -37.65
N ARG A 11 -54.29 11.00 -36.67
CA ARG A 11 -53.24 11.37 -35.70
C ARG A 11 -52.27 10.20 -35.52
N GLN A 12 -50.97 10.47 -35.61
CA GLN A 12 -49.94 9.63 -34.97
C GLN A 12 -49.57 10.27 -33.62
N PRO A 13 -49.47 9.50 -32.51
CA PRO A 13 -48.93 10.00 -31.25
C PRO A 13 -47.40 9.86 -31.21
N VAL A 14 -46.75 10.85 -30.61
CA VAL A 14 -45.30 10.85 -30.29
C VAL A 14 -45.04 9.89 -29.12
N ALA A 15 -43.98 9.10 -29.20
CA ALA A 15 -43.60 8.16 -28.16
C ALA A 15 -42.75 8.83 -27.06
N THR A 16 -43.09 8.55 -25.80
CA THR A 16 -42.22 8.73 -24.63
C THR A 16 -41.70 7.35 -24.19
N PRO A 17 -40.38 7.10 -24.11
CA PRO A 17 -39.84 5.87 -23.54
C PRO A 17 -39.83 5.93 -22.01
N GLU A 18 -40.27 4.84 -21.38
CA GLU A 18 -40.18 4.61 -19.94
C GLU A 18 -38.74 4.28 -19.51
N LEU A 19 -38.47 4.43 -18.20
CA LEU A 19 -37.28 3.86 -17.58
C LEU A 19 -37.32 2.34 -17.63
N MET A 20 -36.21 1.73 -18.06
CA MET A 20 -35.61 0.50 -17.55
C MET A 20 -34.34 0.26 -18.35
N HIS A 21 -33.22 -0.01 -17.67
CA HIS A 21 -32.18 -1.00 -18.01
C HIS A 21 -31.08 -0.86 -16.95
N GLY A 22 -30.85 -1.93 -16.18
CA GLY A 22 -29.61 -2.06 -15.44
C GLY A 22 -28.49 -2.43 -16.40
N ASN A 23 -27.26 -2.05 -16.08
CA ASN A 23 -26.07 -2.63 -16.70
C ASN A 23 -25.08 -3.01 -15.59
N GLN A 24 -24.67 -4.27 -15.62
CA GLN A 24 -23.46 -4.71 -14.93
C GLN A 24 -22.28 -3.96 -15.54
N VAL A 25 -21.41 -3.40 -14.69
CA VAL A 25 -20.10 -2.91 -15.14
C VAL A 25 -19.12 -4.03 -14.85
N ASP A 26 -18.66 -4.65 -15.92
CA ASP A 26 -17.64 -5.69 -15.90
C ASP A 26 -16.30 -5.05 -15.54
N SER A 27 -15.64 -5.56 -14.49
CA SER A 27 -14.41 -4.98 -13.96
C SER A 27 -13.20 -5.66 -14.59
N GLN A 28 -12.80 -5.22 -15.78
CA GLN A 28 -11.52 -5.60 -16.35
C GLN A 28 -10.38 -4.88 -15.60
N GLU A 29 -9.58 -5.64 -14.86
CA GLU A 29 -8.27 -5.21 -14.41
C GLU A 29 -7.29 -5.25 -15.59
N ASP A 30 -6.54 -4.17 -15.82
CA ASP A 30 -5.54 -4.07 -16.89
C ASP A 30 -4.19 -3.62 -16.30
N PRO A 31 -3.05 -4.25 -16.65
CA PRO A 31 -1.82 -4.13 -15.87
C PRO A 31 -0.93 -2.97 -16.37
N THR A 32 -0.75 -1.93 -15.55
CA THR A 32 0.20 -0.85 -15.87
C THR A 32 1.63 -1.24 -15.53
N THR A 33 2.38 -1.64 -16.55
CA THR A 33 3.85 -1.58 -16.57
C THR A 33 4.33 -0.14 -16.48
N ASP A 34 5.36 0.14 -15.67
CA ASP A 34 6.25 1.29 -15.90
C ASP A 34 7.70 0.85 -15.62
N ASP A 35 8.62 1.47 -16.36
CA ASP A 35 10.00 1.02 -16.57
C ASP A 35 11.01 2.00 -15.95
N GLY A 36 12.26 1.57 -15.81
CA GLY A 36 13.35 2.42 -15.31
C GLY A 36 14.35 1.69 -14.41
N GLY A 37 15.37 1.09 -15.02
CA GLY A 37 16.64 0.86 -14.34
C GLY A 37 17.56 2.08 -14.47
N ASP A 38 18.58 2.18 -13.62
CA ASP A 38 19.95 2.49 -14.06
C ASP A 38 20.99 2.20 -12.95
N ASP A 39 22.23 2.04 -13.40
CA ASP A 39 23.42 1.50 -12.75
C ASP A 39 23.97 2.19 -11.47
N GLY A 40 24.75 1.41 -10.72
CA GLY A 40 26.19 1.73 -10.55
C GLY A 40 26.66 2.74 -9.48
N ASP A 41 27.28 2.17 -8.45
CA ASP A 41 28.68 2.45 -8.04
C ASP A 41 29.01 3.42 -6.88
N ASP A 42 29.91 2.89 -6.03
CA ASP A 42 30.82 3.41 -5.00
C ASP A 42 30.47 4.52 -3.97
N GLY A 43 30.65 4.09 -2.71
CA GLY A 43 31.21 4.74 -1.51
C GLY A 43 31.43 6.26 -1.43
N ASP A 44 30.97 6.86 -0.32
CA ASP A 44 31.85 7.15 0.83
C ASP A 44 31.05 7.61 2.06
N ASP A 45 31.61 7.40 3.25
CA ASP A 45 30.97 7.57 4.56
C ASP A 45 31.27 8.95 5.18
N VAL A 46 30.26 9.81 5.32
CA VAL A 46 30.36 11.10 6.04
C VAL A 46 29.13 11.33 6.89
N SER A 47 29.36 11.49 8.20
CA SER A 47 28.34 11.76 9.21
C SER A 47 28.03 13.25 9.31
N ASP A 48 26.86 13.67 8.82
CA ASP A 48 26.36 15.04 9.02
C ASP A 48 25.39 15.17 10.20
N THR A 49 25.54 16.29 10.93
CA THR A 49 24.98 16.48 12.27
C THR A 49 23.58 17.11 12.26
N ASN A 50 22.69 16.60 13.13
CA ASN A 50 21.32 17.09 13.27
C ASN A 50 21.28 18.55 13.79
N THR A 51 20.73 19.46 12.98
CA THR A 51 20.26 20.76 13.47
C THR A 51 18.85 20.60 14.03
N THR A 52 18.73 20.58 15.36
CA THR A 52 17.42 20.44 16.04
C THR A 52 16.76 21.80 16.20
N THR A 53 15.76 22.11 15.38
CA THR A 53 14.90 23.29 15.58
C THR A 53 13.71 22.93 16.48
N ASN A 54 13.69 23.52 17.69
CA ASN A 54 12.55 23.43 18.60
C ASN A 54 11.28 23.98 17.95
N HIS A 55 10.24 23.15 17.84
CA HIS A 55 8.87 23.65 17.73
C HIS A 55 8.20 23.61 19.11
N GLY A 56 7.72 24.77 19.55
CA GLY A 56 6.95 24.89 20.78
C GLY A 56 5.52 24.36 20.62
N GLU A 57 4.91 23.99 21.74
CA GLU A 57 3.55 23.47 21.78
C GLU A 57 2.53 24.54 21.35
N HIS A 58 1.93 24.36 20.18
CA HIS A 58 0.76 25.09 19.71
C HIS A 58 -0.35 24.10 19.36
N GLY A 59 -1.59 24.45 19.71
CA GLY A 59 -2.76 23.62 19.44
C GLY A 59 -3.02 23.45 17.93
N PRO A 60 -3.81 22.43 17.53
CA PRO A 60 -3.99 22.06 16.12
C PRO A 60 -4.47 23.22 15.24
N ASP A 61 -5.38 24.07 15.73
CA ASP A 61 -5.90 25.23 14.98
C ASP A 61 -4.82 26.28 14.66
N GLY A 62 -3.82 26.43 15.54
CA GLY A 62 -2.70 27.35 15.33
C GLY A 62 -1.73 26.88 14.24
N ALA A 63 -1.59 25.57 14.06
CA ALA A 63 -0.78 24.99 12.99
C ALA A 63 -1.47 25.20 11.62
N VAL A 64 -2.76 24.90 11.51
CA VAL A 64 -3.54 25.08 10.26
C VAL A 64 -3.51 26.55 9.81
N GLY A 65 -3.74 27.50 10.72
CA GLY A 65 -3.67 28.92 10.41
C GLY A 65 -2.30 29.38 9.89
N ALA A 66 -1.20 28.80 10.38
CA ALA A 66 0.14 29.08 9.89
C ALA A 66 0.37 28.55 8.46
N VAL A 67 -0.16 27.37 8.11
CA VAL A 67 -0.07 26.83 6.74
C VAL A 67 -0.89 27.68 5.75
N VAL A 68 -2.12 28.06 6.14
CA VAL A 68 -2.97 28.95 5.33
C VAL A 68 -2.26 30.28 5.07
N ALA A 69 -1.73 30.94 6.10
CA ALA A 69 -1.01 32.20 5.96
C ALA A 69 0.25 32.08 5.09
N ALA A 70 0.96 30.94 5.13
CA ALA A 70 2.12 30.69 4.27
C ALA A 70 1.73 30.51 2.80
N ILE A 71 0.62 29.83 2.50
CA ILE A 71 0.07 29.71 1.14
C ILE A 71 -0.44 31.08 0.66
N GLU A 72 -1.17 31.83 1.49
CA GLU A 72 -1.67 33.16 1.17
C GLU A 72 -0.54 34.15 0.87
N SER A 73 0.56 34.11 1.63
CA SER A 73 1.75 34.93 1.35
C SER A 73 2.36 34.63 -0.03
N ILE A 74 2.41 33.36 -0.45
CA ILE A 74 2.85 33.00 -1.81
C ILE A 74 1.89 33.60 -2.85
N LEU A 75 0.58 33.46 -2.65
CA LEU A 75 -0.45 33.99 -3.56
C LEU A 75 -0.44 35.52 -3.62
N GLU A 76 -0.19 36.21 -2.50
CA GLU A 76 -0.03 37.66 -2.43
C GLU A 76 1.14 38.14 -3.31
N THR A 77 2.30 37.47 -3.26
CA THR A 77 3.43 37.80 -4.17
C THR A 77 3.08 37.63 -5.65
N PHE A 78 2.13 36.74 -5.99
CA PHE A 78 1.64 36.61 -7.37
C PHE A 78 0.71 37.77 -7.75
N VAL A 79 -0.17 38.21 -6.84
CA VAL A 79 -1.05 39.37 -7.06
C VAL A 79 -0.22 40.64 -7.25
N ASP A 80 0.77 40.88 -6.39
CA ASP A 80 1.70 42.01 -6.52
C ASP A 80 2.48 41.98 -7.84
N SER A 81 2.98 40.80 -8.22
CA SER A 81 3.69 40.61 -9.50
C SER A 81 2.78 40.94 -10.69
N LEU A 82 1.52 40.51 -10.68
CA LEU A 82 0.54 40.82 -11.73
C LEU A 82 0.18 42.31 -11.76
N ALA A 83 -0.01 42.94 -10.60
CA ALA A 83 -0.27 44.38 -10.49
C ALA A 83 0.91 45.22 -11.01
N ALA A 84 2.14 44.73 -10.85
CA ALA A 84 3.36 45.32 -11.40
C ALA A 84 3.64 44.93 -12.87
N CYS A 85 2.75 44.18 -13.52
CA CYS A 85 2.93 43.62 -14.88
C CYS A 85 4.21 42.77 -15.05
N GLN A 86 4.64 42.08 -13.99
CA GLN A 86 5.80 41.20 -13.96
C GLN A 86 5.40 39.73 -14.15
N GLY A 87 6.36 38.89 -14.54
CA GLY A 87 6.17 37.44 -14.59
C GLY A 87 6.14 36.85 -13.19
N LEU A 88 5.26 35.88 -12.96
CA LEU A 88 5.18 35.11 -11.73
C LEU A 88 6.39 34.18 -11.59
N SER A 89 6.82 33.93 -10.36
CA SER A 89 7.80 32.89 -10.06
C SER A 89 7.57 32.28 -8.69
N ILE A 90 7.66 30.95 -8.60
CA ILE A 90 7.73 30.22 -7.33
C ILE A 90 9.01 29.40 -7.30
N THR A 91 9.74 29.45 -6.19
CA THR A 91 10.90 28.61 -5.96
C THR A 91 10.46 27.38 -5.19
N LEU A 92 10.48 26.22 -5.84
CA LEU A 92 10.28 24.96 -5.13
C LEU A 92 11.61 24.48 -4.54
N SER A 93 11.57 24.12 -3.26
CA SER A 93 12.61 23.32 -2.63
C SER A 93 12.36 21.86 -2.99
N ARG A 94 13.08 21.33 -3.99
CA ARG A 94 12.92 19.92 -4.36
C ARG A 94 13.67 19.02 -3.39
N ARG A 95 13.03 17.95 -2.93
CA ARG A 95 13.76 16.92 -2.18
C ARG A 95 14.69 16.17 -3.14
N ALA A 96 15.99 16.21 -2.89
CA ALA A 96 16.94 15.46 -3.72
C ALA A 96 16.66 13.96 -3.59
N SER A 97 16.13 13.34 -4.65
CA SER A 97 16.37 11.92 -4.90
C SER A 97 17.88 11.68 -4.79
N HIS A 98 18.30 10.68 -4.02
CA HIS A 98 19.64 10.50 -3.40
C HIS A 98 20.89 10.51 -4.32
N ARG A 99 20.77 10.92 -5.57
CA ARG A 99 21.85 11.11 -6.54
C ARG A 99 22.72 12.32 -6.20
N ARG A 100 23.59 12.16 -5.19
CA ARG A 100 24.81 12.92 -4.83
C ARG A 100 24.63 14.45 -4.66
N THR A 101 25.17 14.96 -3.54
CA THR A 101 25.07 16.34 -2.99
C THR A 101 23.80 16.64 -2.19
N SER A 102 24.03 17.08 -0.95
CA SER A 102 23.07 17.67 -0.01
C SER A 102 22.74 19.13 -0.37
N GLU A 103 22.64 19.43 -1.66
CA GLU A 103 22.16 20.73 -2.15
C GLU A 103 20.65 20.65 -2.40
N THR A 104 19.87 21.37 -1.59
CA THR A 104 18.48 21.70 -1.93
C THR A 104 18.48 22.49 -3.25
N ARG A 105 18.16 21.80 -4.35
CA ARG A 105 17.98 22.44 -5.66
C ARG A 105 16.71 23.27 -5.64
N LEU A 106 16.90 24.55 -5.33
CA LEU A 106 15.94 25.62 -5.53
C LEU A 106 15.71 25.81 -7.03
N GLU A 107 14.62 25.25 -7.55
CA GLU A 107 14.26 25.38 -8.97
C GLU A 107 13.15 26.44 -9.11
N PRO A 108 13.47 27.66 -9.59
CA PRO A 108 12.46 28.70 -9.79
C PRO A 108 11.63 28.39 -11.04
N VAL A 109 10.36 28.04 -10.84
CA VAL A 109 9.37 27.79 -11.89
C VAL A 109 8.64 29.10 -12.18
N ARG A 110 8.59 29.53 -13.44
CA ARG A 110 8.07 30.85 -13.82
C ARG A 110 6.83 30.77 -14.71
N PHE A 111 6.03 31.85 -14.68
CA PHE A 111 4.93 32.07 -15.62
C PHE A 111 4.90 33.53 -16.13
N PRO A 112 4.90 33.79 -17.45
CA PRO A 112 4.99 32.81 -18.54
C PRO A 112 6.31 32.02 -18.53
N GLY A 113 6.20 30.69 -18.65
CA GLY A 113 7.37 29.80 -18.65
C GLY A 113 8.15 29.90 -19.96
N ARG A 114 9.44 29.54 -19.93
CA ARG A 114 10.30 29.46 -21.12
C ARG A 114 9.92 28.32 -22.06
N THR A 115 9.25 27.30 -21.51
CA THR A 115 8.79 26.12 -22.24
C THR A 115 7.36 25.75 -21.86
N VAL A 116 6.69 24.96 -22.71
CA VAL A 116 5.35 24.43 -22.41
C VAL A 116 5.39 23.53 -21.16
N GLN A 117 6.48 22.79 -20.94
CA GLN A 117 6.67 21.98 -19.74
C GLN A 117 6.77 22.84 -18.47
N GLU A 118 7.51 23.96 -18.51
CA GLU A 118 7.61 24.88 -17.37
C GLU A 118 6.26 25.54 -17.07
N ALA A 119 5.55 26.00 -18.10
CA ALA A 119 4.20 26.56 -17.95
C ALA A 119 3.21 25.54 -17.35
N ARG A 120 3.20 24.30 -17.84
CA ARG A 120 2.40 23.20 -17.26
C ARG A 120 2.80 22.91 -15.80
N LYS A 121 4.10 22.90 -15.48
CA LYS A 121 4.60 22.73 -14.11
C LYS A 121 4.08 23.84 -13.20
N PHE A 122 4.14 25.10 -13.64
CA PHE A 122 3.59 26.24 -12.91
C PHE A 122 2.08 26.09 -12.65
N THR A 123 1.29 25.75 -13.69
CA THR A 123 -0.15 25.51 -13.56
C THR A 123 -0.47 24.39 -12.56
N ARG A 124 0.28 23.29 -12.60
CA ARG A 124 0.14 22.20 -11.61
C ARG A 124 0.42 22.66 -10.18
N ILE A 125 1.49 23.45 -9.97
CA ILE A 125 1.84 23.99 -8.64
C ILE A 125 0.74 24.91 -8.11
N LEU A 126 0.29 25.86 -8.93
CA LEU A 126 -0.77 26.81 -8.56
C LEU A 126 -2.07 26.08 -8.19
N LEU A 127 -2.43 25.03 -8.93
CA LEU A 127 -3.61 24.21 -8.63
C LEU A 127 -3.47 23.44 -7.31
N ILE A 128 -2.30 22.86 -7.00
CA ILE A 128 -2.11 22.17 -5.70
C ILE A 128 -2.14 23.17 -4.54
N LEU A 129 -1.56 24.37 -4.69
CA LEU A 129 -1.67 25.46 -3.70
C LEU A 129 -3.12 25.87 -3.48
N GLN A 130 -3.89 26.07 -4.55
CA GLN A 130 -5.32 26.41 -4.47
C GLN A 130 -6.12 25.31 -3.77
N LEU A 131 -5.98 24.05 -4.21
CA LEU A 131 -6.70 22.91 -3.63
C LEU A 131 -6.33 22.69 -2.15
N SER A 132 -5.07 22.95 -1.76
CA SER A 132 -4.66 22.89 -0.36
C SER A 132 -5.28 24.03 0.47
N HIS A 133 -5.27 25.27 -0.05
CA HIS A 133 -5.92 26.41 0.61
C HIS A 133 -7.43 26.20 0.78
N ASP A 134 -8.14 25.84 -0.30
CA ASP A 134 -9.57 25.52 -0.28
C ASP A 134 -9.87 24.41 0.74
N ALA A 135 -9.06 23.35 0.80
CA ALA A 135 -9.21 22.24 1.74
C ALA A 135 -8.95 22.65 3.21
N LEU A 136 -7.94 23.49 3.47
CA LEU A 136 -7.62 23.97 4.81
C LEU A 136 -8.70 24.94 5.33
N VAL A 137 -9.14 25.90 4.51
CA VAL A 137 -10.17 26.88 4.88
C VAL A 137 -11.54 26.24 5.07
N SER A 138 -11.89 25.23 4.26
CA SER A 138 -13.16 24.49 4.40
C SER A 138 -13.12 23.39 5.46
N GLY A 139 -11.95 23.05 6.02
CA GLY A 139 -11.77 21.90 6.90
C GLY A 139 -12.00 20.55 6.22
N THR A 140 -11.97 20.50 4.88
CA THR A 140 -12.14 19.25 4.11
C THR A 140 -10.80 18.57 3.86
N ILE A 141 -10.83 17.26 3.62
CA ILE A 141 -9.64 16.45 3.33
C ILE A 141 -9.75 15.95 1.88
N LEU A 142 -8.76 16.31 1.06
CA LEU A 142 -8.65 15.84 -0.33
C LEU A 142 -7.69 14.65 -0.40
N THR A 143 -7.96 13.71 -1.32
CA THR A 143 -7.01 12.61 -1.58
C THR A 143 -6.21 12.85 -2.85
N LYS A 144 -4.92 12.47 -2.85
CA LYS A 144 -4.04 12.60 -4.04
C LYS A 144 -4.64 11.94 -5.30
N ARG A 145 -5.40 10.84 -5.13
CA ARG A 145 -6.15 10.17 -6.21
C ARG A 145 -7.34 10.98 -6.72
N HIS A 146 -8.10 11.62 -5.84
CA HIS A 146 -9.22 12.48 -6.26
C HIS A 146 -8.72 13.63 -7.15
N ILE A 147 -7.62 14.29 -6.75
CA ILE A 147 -6.96 15.34 -7.54
C ILE A 147 -6.53 14.82 -8.92
N PHE A 148 -5.88 13.64 -8.97
CA PHE A 148 -5.48 13.01 -10.23
C PHE A 148 -6.67 12.73 -11.16
N TYR A 149 -7.75 12.13 -10.67
CA TYR A 149 -8.93 11.84 -11.51
C TYR A 149 -9.68 13.10 -11.96
N GLN A 150 -9.81 14.10 -11.08
CA GLN A 150 -10.46 15.37 -11.41
C GLN A 150 -9.70 16.19 -12.47
N HIS A 151 -8.37 16.02 -12.52
CA HIS A 151 -7.48 16.82 -13.35
C HIS A 151 -6.53 15.96 -14.21
N GLN A 152 -6.99 14.80 -14.71
CA GLN A 152 -6.18 13.85 -15.48
C GLN A 152 -5.51 14.46 -16.73
N ASP A 153 -6.17 15.43 -17.39
CA ASP A 153 -5.62 16.13 -18.56
C ASP A 153 -4.42 17.02 -18.21
N LEU A 154 -4.32 17.42 -16.94
CA LEU A 154 -3.21 18.21 -16.40
C LEU A 154 -2.15 17.33 -15.74
N PHE A 155 -2.55 16.29 -15.00
CA PHE A 155 -1.64 15.33 -14.34
C PHE A 155 -1.63 14.00 -15.10
N GLU A 156 -0.63 13.81 -15.95
CA GLU A 156 -0.52 12.63 -16.83
C GLU A 156 -0.24 11.34 -16.06
N LYS A 157 0.36 11.43 -14.86
CA LYS A 157 0.64 10.32 -13.95
C LYS A 157 0.34 10.75 -12.51
N GLN A 158 -0.25 9.87 -11.69
CA GLN A 158 -0.53 10.16 -10.27
C GLN A 158 0.74 10.56 -9.50
N SER A 159 1.91 10.02 -9.88
CA SER A 159 3.20 10.37 -9.30
C SER A 159 3.56 11.86 -9.41
N GLN A 160 2.99 12.59 -10.39
CA GLN A 160 3.17 14.04 -10.52
C GLN A 160 2.42 14.79 -9.39
N VAL A 161 1.24 14.33 -8.99
CA VAL A 161 0.51 14.85 -7.80
C VAL A 161 1.28 14.47 -6.54
N ASP A 162 1.77 13.23 -6.45
CA ASP A 162 2.51 12.76 -5.29
C ASP A 162 3.77 13.60 -5.03
N GLU A 163 4.59 13.83 -6.06
CA GLU A 163 5.82 14.64 -5.99
C GLU A 163 5.53 16.11 -5.67
N LEU A 164 4.55 16.75 -6.34
CA LEU A 164 4.27 18.17 -6.11
C LEU A 164 3.72 18.47 -4.72
N VAL A 165 2.90 17.59 -4.15
CA VAL A 165 2.44 17.73 -2.76
C VAL A 165 3.61 17.56 -1.78
N ASP A 166 4.53 16.62 -2.05
CA ASP A 166 5.67 16.35 -1.19
C ASP A 166 6.78 17.43 -1.27
N ASP A 167 6.95 18.07 -2.44
CA ASP A 167 7.81 19.24 -2.67
C ASP A 167 7.21 20.52 -2.07
N LEU A 168 5.88 20.73 -2.18
CA LEU A 168 5.22 21.89 -1.57
C LEU A 168 5.23 21.82 -0.04
N ALA A 169 4.94 20.65 0.55
CA ALA A 169 5.06 20.46 1.99
C ALA A 169 6.47 20.80 2.50
N PHE A 170 7.50 20.33 1.78
CA PHE A 170 8.90 20.63 2.09
C PHE A 170 9.27 22.12 1.87
N THR A 171 8.73 22.76 0.81
CA THR A 171 8.93 24.19 0.54
C THR A 171 8.31 25.08 1.62
N LEU A 172 7.17 24.67 2.16
CA LEU A 172 6.46 25.36 3.26
C LEU A 172 6.99 25.01 4.66
N GLY A 173 7.86 24.00 4.79
CA GLY A 173 8.38 23.54 6.08
C GLY A 173 7.37 22.78 6.92
N VAL A 174 6.34 22.19 6.30
CA VAL A 174 5.22 21.49 6.97
C VAL A 174 5.22 19.99 6.65
N ASN A 175 4.46 19.20 7.41
CA ASN A 175 4.23 17.80 7.04
C ASN A 175 3.20 17.72 5.91
N ARG A 176 3.28 16.66 5.12
CA ARG A 176 2.31 16.40 4.02
C ARG A 176 0.84 16.37 4.45
N GLY A 177 0.57 15.97 5.71
CA GLY A 177 -0.78 15.96 6.27
C GLY A 177 -1.34 17.37 6.54
N ASP A 178 -0.45 18.32 6.81
CA ASP A 178 -0.79 19.70 7.19
C ASP A 178 -1.27 20.53 5.99
N LEU A 179 -1.23 19.96 4.77
CA LEU A 179 -1.79 20.53 3.54
C LEU A 179 -3.26 20.12 3.27
N ASN A 180 -3.86 19.30 4.14
CA ASN A 180 -5.14 18.60 3.93
C ASN A 180 -5.22 17.72 2.66
N ILE A 181 -4.09 17.45 1.99
CA ILE A 181 -4.00 16.57 0.81
C ILE A 181 -3.29 15.26 1.20
N VAL A 182 -4.07 14.19 1.40
CA VAL A 182 -3.60 12.92 1.98
C VAL A 182 -3.59 11.76 0.98
N ALA A 183 -2.88 10.69 1.32
CA ALA A 183 -3.13 9.38 0.69
C ALA A 183 -4.45 8.80 1.22
N ALA A 184 -5.26 8.19 0.36
CA ALA A 184 -6.49 7.53 0.79
C ALA A 184 -6.18 6.35 1.73
N SER A 185 -6.92 6.24 2.84
CA SER A 185 -6.93 5.04 3.69
C SER A 185 -7.52 3.86 2.93
N LYS A 186 -6.82 2.73 2.95
CA LYS A 186 -7.29 1.42 2.45
C LYS A 186 -7.21 0.30 3.48
N GLY A 187 -6.55 0.57 4.62
CA GLY A 187 -6.49 -0.32 5.77
C GLY A 187 -7.87 -0.69 6.32
N ILE A 188 -8.07 -1.99 6.51
CA ILE A 188 -9.25 -2.58 7.18
C ILE A 188 -8.79 -3.64 8.20
N LEU A 189 -9.56 -3.81 9.28
CA LEU A 189 -9.30 -4.82 10.31
C LEU A 189 -10.57 -5.56 10.73
N ALA A 190 -10.41 -6.77 11.25
CA ALA A 190 -11.48 -7.62 11.77
C ALA A 190 -10.98 -8.45 12.96
N GLY A 191 -11.79 -8.58 14.01
CA GLY A 191 -11.39 -9.23 15.27
C GLY A 191 -12.21 -8.76 16.48
N PRO A 192 -12.01 -9.35 17.67
CA PRO A 192 -12.64 -8.93 18.91
C PRO A 192 -11.89 -7.72 19.51
N LEU A 193 -11.88 -6.62 18.76
CA LEU A 193 -11.22 -5.36 19.10
C LEU A 193 -12.26 -4.25 19.18
N VAL A 194 -12.21 -3.46 20.26
CA VAL A 194 -13.01 -2.25 20.43
C VAL A 194 -12.08 -1.04 20.43
N ILE A 195 -12.38 -0.08 19.56
CA ILE A 195 -11.66 1.20 19.45
C ILE A 195 -12.60 2.31 19.91
N GLU A 196 -12.26 2.96 21.03
CA GLU A 196 -12.97 4.12 21.56
C GLU A 196 -12.45 5.38 20.82
N LEU A 197 -13.34 6.14 20.19
CA LEU A 197 -13.00 7.39 19.50
C LEU A 197 -13.21 8.61 20.40
N ARG A 198 -12.53 9.72 20.08
CA ARG A 198 -12.58 10.97 20.87
C ARG A 198 -13.91 11.71 20.82
N ASP A 199 -14.77 11.38 19.86
CA ASP A 199 -16.16 11.87 19.78
C ASP A 199 -17.12 11.08 20.70
N GLY A 200 -16.62 10.06 21.42
CA GLY A 200 -17.39 9.19 22.29
C GLY A 200 -18.05 7.99 21.60
N SER A 201 -17.90 7.86 20.28
CA SER A 201 -18.32 6.67 19.56
C SER A 201 -17.32 5.51 19.74
N CYS A 202 -17.77 4.29 19.49
CA CYS A 202 -16.95 3.08 19.58
C CYS A 202 -17.06 2.29 18.28
N LEU A 203 -15.92 1.87 17.73
CA LEU A 203 -15.86 0.93 16.61
C LEU A 203 -15.61 -0.48 17.15
N ASP A 204 -16.55 -1.38 16.89
CA ASP A 204 -16.44 -2.81 17.20
C ASP A 204 -16.16 -3.58 15.91
N SER A 205 -15.00 -4.24 15.83
CA SER A 205 -14.60 -5.02 14.66
C SER A 205 -15.07 -6.48 14.67
N THR A 206 -15.87 -6.88 15.65
CA THR A 206 -16.36 -8.26 15.81
C THR A 206 -17.53 -8.59 14.88
N ALA A 207 -18.29 -7.57 14.46
CA ALA A 207 -19.67 -7.72 13.97
C ALA A 207 -19.85 -7.86 12.44
N GLY A 208 -18.78 -8.02 11.64
CA GLY A 208 -18.92 -8.01 10.18
C GLY A 208 -17.84 -8.72 9.37
N ASN A 209 -18.27 -9.42 8.31
CA ASN A 209 -17.42 -10.22 7.41
C ASN A 209 -16.58 -9.38 6.42
N LEU A 210 -16.69 -8.05 6.45
CA LEU A 210 -15.97 -7.13 5.54
C LEU A 210 -14.82 -6.39 6.23
N GLY A 211 -14.66 -6.57 7.55
CA GLY A 211 -13.82 -5.71 8.38
C GLY A 211 -14.36 -4.29 8.53
N ILE A 212 -13.74 -3.52 9.43
CA ILE A 212 -13.98 -2.08 9.60
C ILE A 212 -12.79 -1.28 9.06
N PRO A 213 -13.00 -0.08 8.49
CA PRO A 213 -11.92 0.85 8.16
C PRO A 213 -11.10 1.22 9.39
N ILE A 214 -9.78 1.32 9.23
CA ILE A 214 -8.89 1.74 10.32
C ILE A 214 -9.04 3.27 10.54
N PRO A 215 -9.43 3.73 11.74
CA PRO A 215 -9.54 5.16 12.04
C PRO A 215 -8.16 5.83 12.12
N THR A 216 -8.11 7.15 11.91
CA THR A 216 -6.88 7.93 12.10
C THR A 216 -6.46 7.92 13.57
N THR A 217 -5.17 7.79 13.86
CA THR A 217 -4.68 7.74 15.26
C THR A 217 -5.01 9.00 16.07
N THR A 218 -5.22 10.14 15.43
CA THR A 218 -5.69 11.39 16.06
C THR A 218 -7.15 11.35 16.49
N SER A 219 -7.99 10.52 15.87
CA SER A 219 -9.39 10.31 16.27
C SER A 219 -9.56 9.28 17.38
N ILE A 220 -8.55 8.42 17.60
CA ILE A 220 -8.57 7.37 18.63
C ILE A 220 -8.39 8.00 20.03
N SER A 221 -9.23 7.58 20.97
CA SER A 221 -9.07 7.83 22.41
C SER A 221 -8.37 6.65 23.08
N LYS A 222 -8.83 5.42 22.83
CA LYS A 222 -8.31 4.18 23.42
C LYS A 222 -8.52 2.98 22.51
N VAL A 223 -7.63 2.00 22.59
CA VAL A 223 -7.73 0.70 21.91
C VAL A 223 -7.72 -0.39 22.98
N ASN A 224 -8.77 -1.21 23.05
CA ASN A 224 -8.83 -2.32 24.01
C ASN A 224 -8.12 -3.56 23.42
N LEU A 225 -7.00 -3.96 24.04
CA LEU A 225 -6.15 -5.07 23.58
C LEU A 225 -6.18 -6.30 24.51
N ASP A 226 -6.98 -6.27 25.58
CA ASP A 226 -6.80 -7.11 26.77
C ASP A 226 -6.97 -8.63 26.50
N ASN A 227 -7.78 -8.99 25.50
CA ASN A 227 -8.09 -10.37 25.16
C ASN A 227 -7.32 -10.91 23.94
N LEU A 228 -6.44 -10.10 23.33
CA LEU A 228 -5.77 -10.47 22.08
C LEU A 228 -4.48 -11.26 22.34
N ARG A 229 -4.30 -12.33 21.56
CA ARG A 229 -3.14 -13.23 21.60
C ARG A 229 -2.14 -12.94 20.48
N TRP A 230 -2.61 -12.41 19.35
CA TRP A 230 -1.81 -12.12 18.16
C TRP A 230 -2.52 -11.10 17.26
N ILE A 231 -1.75 -10.44 16.39
CA ILE A 231 -2.26 -9.64 15.27
C ILE A 231 -1.63 -10.17 13.98
N LEU A 232 -2.45 -10.49 12.99
CA LEU A 232 -2.05 -10.98 11.68
C LEU A 232 -2.26 -9.88 10.63
N VAL A 233 -1.16 -9.35 10.09
CA VAL A 233 -1.12 -8.38 9.01
C VAL A 233 -1.01 -9.15 7.70
N VAL A 234 -2.07 -9.16 6.91
CA VAL A 234 -2.20 -9.91 5.66
C VAL A 234 -1.99 -8.98 4.47
N GLU A 235 -1.17 -9.39 3.52
CA GLU A 235 -0.93 -8.63 2.29
C GLU A 235 -2.20 -8.50 1.42
N LYS A 236 -2.75 -9.63 0.97
CA LYS A 236 -3.84 -9.67 -0.01
C LYS A 236 -5.24 -9.55 0.61
N ASP A 237 -6.11 -8.76 -0.03
CA ASP A 237 -7.51 -8.55 0.37
C ASP A 237 -8.36 -9.83 0.23
N ALA A 238 -8.06 -10.69 -0.75
CA ALA A 238 -8.72 -11.98 -0.93
C ALA A 238 -8.55 -12.89 0.31
N ILE A 239 -7.29 -13.08 0.74
CA ILE A 239 -6.93 -13.84 1.94
C ILE A 239 -7.58 -13.24 3.19
N PHE A 240 -7.55 -11.92 3.34
CA PHE A 240 -8.24 -11.24 4.45
C PHE A 240 -9.74 -11.60 4.49
N ARG A 241 -10.44 -11.57 3.33
CA ARG A 241 -11.87 -11.89 3.24
C ARG A 241 -12.17 -13.38 3.45
N SER A 242 -11.27 -14.28 3.05
CA SER A 242 -11.38 -15.72 3.37
C SER A 242 -11.34 -15.93 4.89
N LEU A 243 -10.33 -15.35 5.57
CA LEU A 243 -10.22 -15.36 7.03
C LEU A 243 -11.39 -14.67 7.74
N CYS A 244 -12.02 -13.67 7.11
CA CYS A 244 -13.27 -13.08 7.59
C CYS A 244 -14.47 -14.02 7.48
N SER A 245 -14.55 -14.79 6.40
CA SER A 245 -15.64 -15.73 6.15
C SER A 245 -15.57 -16.93 7.08
N SER A 246 -14.37 -17.37 7.49
CA SER A 246 -14.15 -18.42 8.50
C SER A 246 -14.11 -17.93 9.95
N GLN A 247 -14.21 -16.60 10.17
CA GLN A 247 -14.02 -15.94 11.47
C GLN A 247 -12.75 -16.39 12.19
N PHE A 248 -11.64 -16.55 11.45
CA PHE A 248 -10.39 -17.15 11.94
C PHE A 248 -9.87 -16.51 13.24
N TRP A 249 -10.06 -15.21 13.42
CA TRP A 249 -9.70 -14.49 14.64
C TRP A 249 -10.42 -14.95 15.92
N MET A 250 -11.58 -15.61 15.82
CA MET A 250 -12.27 -16.27 16.94
C MET A 250 -12.02 -17.77 16.98
N THR A 251 -11.91 -18.41 15.81
CA THR A 251 -11.89 -19.88 15.68
C THR A 251 -10.48 -20.49 15.77
N SER A 252 -9.42 -19.69 15.66
CA SER A 252 -8.02 -20.11 15.82
C SER A 252 -7.75 -20.81 17.15
N SER A 253 -7.08 -21.96 17.10
CA SER A 253 -6.61 -22.69 18.28
C SER A 253 -5.52 -21.95 19.07
N CYS A 254 -4.90 -20.92 18.49
CA CYS A 254 -3.99 -20.00 19.18
C CYS A 254 -4.71 -18.97 20.09
N GLY A 255 -6.04 -18.98 20.09
CA GLY A 255 -6.89 -18.05 20.83
C GLY A 255 -7.16 -16.74 20.07
N PRO A 256 -7.92 -15.81 20.67
CA PRO A 256 -8.46 -14.66 19.96
C PRO A 256 -7.37 -13.74 19.40
N GLY A 257 -7.51 -13.31 18.15
CA GLY A 257 -6.56 -12.41 17.47
C GLY A 257 -7.24 -11.28 16.71
N VAL A 258 -6.48 -10.49 15.96
CA VAL A 258 -7.01 -9.53 14.99
C VAL A 258 -6.35 -9.79 13.64
N VAL A 259 -7.15 -9.86 12.58
CA VAL A 259 -6.65 -9.85 11.21
C VAL A 259 -6.76 -8.42 10.66
N LEU A 260 -5.75 -7.97 9.95
CA LEU A 260 -5.67 -6.63 9.37
C LEU A 260 -5.10 -6.75 7.94
N THR A 261 -5.58 -5.96 6.99
CA THR A 261 -4.93 -5.82 5.69
C THR A 261 -4.85 -4.36 5.26
N ALA A 262 -3.77 -4.02 4.56
CA ALA A 262 -3.65 -2.78 3.80
C ALA A 262 -3.76 -3.00 2.28
N LYS A 263 -4.09 -4.21 1.80
CA LYS A 263 -4.24 -4.53 0.37
C LYS A 263 -2.93 -4.22 -0.38
N GLY A 264 -1.88 -4.98 -0.08
CA GLY A 264 -0.50 -4.71 -0.48
C GLY A 264 0.21 -3.66 0.41
N TYR A 265 1.10 -2.86 -0.19
CA TYR A 265 1.89 -1.82 0.49
C TYR A 265 1.06 -0.92 1.43
N PRO A 266 1.45 -0.74 2.70
CA PRO A 266 0.59 -0.07 3.68
C PRO A 266 0.56 1.45 3.58
N ASP A 267 -0.63 2.00 3.81
CA ASP A 267 -0.84 3.45 3.98
C ASP A 267 -0.37 3.96 5.35
N LEU A 268 -0.34 5.28 5.52
CA LEU A 268 0.12 5.91 6.76
C LEU A 268 -0.78 5.57 7.96
N ILE A 269 -2.09 5.53 7.75
CA ILE A 269 -3.08 5.36 8.83
C ILE A 269 -2.94 3.96 9.41
N THR A 270 -2.80 2.95 8.55
CA THR A 270 -2.54 1.57 8.91
C THR A 270 -1.21 1.41 9.66
N ARG A 271 -0.13 2.02 9.14
CA ARG A 271 1.20 1.99 9.80
C ARG A 271 1.19 2.67 11.17
N SER A 272 0.50 3.80 11.29
CA SER A 272 0.39 4.55 12.55
C SER A 272 -0.49 3.83 13.56
N PHE A 273 -1.57 3.17 13.11
CA PHE A 273 -2.39 2.31 13.95
C PHE A 273 -1.60 1.12 14.50
N LEU A 274 -0.84 0.40 13.65
CA LEU A 274 0.03 -0.68 14.13
C LEU A 274 1.13 -0.17 15.06
N ASN A 275 1.70 1.01 14.82
CA ASN A 275 2.64 1.64 15.75
C ASN A 275 1.99 1.98 17.10
N LEU A 276 0.76 2.52 17.11
CA LEU A 276 -0.02 2.79 18.33
C LEU A 276 -0.29 1.50 19.11
N VAL A 277 -0.73 0.44 18.44
CA VAL A 277 -0.97 -0.87 19.09
C VAL A 277 0.33 -1.46 19.63
N HIS A 278 1.40 -1.41 18.84
CA HIS A 278 2.73 -1.90 19.23
C HIS A 278 3.32 -1.15 20.43
N THR A 279 3.14 0.16 20.51
CA THR A 279 3.61 0.98 21.64
C THR A 279 2.72 0.81 22.88
N THR A 280 1.42 0.60 22.69
CA THR A 280 0.45 0.36 23.79
C THR A 280 0.64 -1.02 24.43
N ASN A 281 0.84 -2.08 23.63
CA ASN A 281 1.15 -3.42 24.13
C ASN A 281 2.37 -4.02 23.39
N PRO A 282 3.60 -3.73 23.84
CA PRO A 282 4.83 -4.21 23.20
C PRO A 282 5.07 -5.73 23.29
N GLN A 283 4.21 -6.47 24.00
CA GLN A 283 4.25 -7.93 24.11
C GLN A 283 3.28 -8.63 23.16
N LEU A 284 2.26 -7.93 22.64
CA LEU A 284 1.32 -8.47 21.66
C LEU A 284 2.04 -8.77 20.34
N PRO A 285 2.13 -10.04 19.90
CA PRO A 285 2.87 -10.39 18.69
C PRO A 285 2.15 -9.89 17.44
N ILE A 286 2.88 -9.16 16.59
CA ILE A 286 2.40 -8.70 15.28
C ILE A 286 3.13 -9.53 14.22
N LEU A 287 2.37 -10.24 13.41
CA LEU A 287 2.81 -11.25 12.46
C LEU A 287 2.44 -10.79 11.04
N GLY A 288 3.40 -10.79 10.11
CA GLY A 288 3.18 -10.45 8.72
C GLY A 288 3.03 -11.70 7.85
N LEU A 289 1.93 -11.80 7.12
CA LEU A 289 1.67 -12.80 6.08
C LEU A 289 1.74 -12.11 4.72
N MET A 290 2.85 -12.33 4.02
CA MET A 290 3.21 -11.71 2.74
C MET A 290 3.55 -12.79 1.70
N ASP A 291 3.42 -12.48 0.42
CA ASP A 291 3.81 -13.42 -0.63
C ASP A 291 5.31 -13.77 -0.54
N PHE A 292 5.68 -14.98 -0.97
CA PHE A 292 7.08 -15.39 -1.04
C PHE A 292 7.71 -14.83 -2.32
N ASP A 293 7.83 -13.50 -2.36
CA ASP A 293 8.45 -12.77 -3.45
C ASP A 293 9.15 -11.47 -2.98
N PRO A 294 9.88 -10.77 -3.88
CA PRO A 294 10.62 -9.57 -3.52
C PRO A 294 9.74 -8.37 -3.14
N ASP A 295 8.51 -8.29 -3.62
CA ASP A 295 7.57 -7.21 -3.27
C ASP A 295 6.96 -7.48 -1.88
N GLY A 296 6.60 -8.73 -1.55
CA GLY A 296 6.17 -9.13 -0.20
C GLY A 296 7.22 -8.81 0.89
N VAL A 297 8.51 -9.05 0.61
CA VAL A 297 9.62 -8.64 1.50
C VAL A 297 9.69 -7.12 1.64
N ASN A 298 9.51 -6.36 0.55
CA ASN A 298 9.51 -4.90 0.60
C ASN A 298 8.28 -4.32 1.34
N ILE A 299 7.13 -5.00 1.29
CA ILE A 299 5.92 -4.65 2.06
C ILE A 299 6.16 -4.86 3.56
N LEU A 300 6.74 -5.99 3.97
CA LEU A 300 7.15 -6.23 5.36
C LEU A 300 8.15 -5.18 5.85
N LYS A 301 9.17 -4.87 5.02
CA LYS A 301 10.16 -3.82 5.28
C LYS A 301 9.49 -2.44 5.49
N CYS A 302 8.45 -2.14 4.71
CA CYS A 302 7.68 -0.90 4.84
C CYS A 302 6.90 -0.81 6.16
N TYR A 303 6.31 -1.90 6.66
CA TYR A 303 5.72 -1.93 8.01
C TYR A 303 6.78 -1.74 9.11
N ARG A 304 7.93 -2.41 8.96
CA ARG A 304 8.97 -2.48 9.99
C ARG A 304 9.76 -1.17 10.16
N TYR A 305 10.23 -0.59 9.05
CA TYR A 305 11.10 0.59 9.05
C TYR A 305 10.45 1.85 8.46
N GLY A 306 9.27 1.71 7.83
CA GLY A 306 8.63 2.78 7.07
C GLY A 306 9.11 2.88 5.62
N SER A 307 8.60 3.87 4.89
CA SER A 307 9.10 4.21 3.56
C SER A 307 10.31 5.16 3.67
N GLN A 308 11.33 4.95 2.84
CA GLN A 308 12.47 5.86 2.71
C GLN A 308 12.03 7.30 2.35
N LYS A 309 10.93 7.46 1.58
CA LYS A 309 10.34 8.77 1.25
C LYS A 309 9.73 9.49 2.46
N LEU A 310 9.55 8.78 3.57
CA LEU A 310 8.82 9.19 4.77
C LEU A 310 9.68 9.01 6.04
N ALA A 311 10.99 9.26 5.93
CA ALA A 311 11.96 9.06 7.00
C ALA A 311 11.61 9.82 8.30
N HIS A 312 10.95 10.98 8.21
CA HIS A 312 10.49 11.76 9.37
C HIS A 312 9.30 11.13 10.14
N GLU A 313 8.56 10.20 9.54
CA GLU A 313 7.40 9.55 10.17
C GLU A 313 7.84 8.39 11.07
N ILE A 314 8.41 8.72 12.23
CA ILE A 314 8.86 7.75 13.25
C ILE A 314 7.64 6.99 13.82
N ASN A 315 6.51 7.67 14.03
CA ASN A 315 5.26 7.14 14.60
C ASN A 315 4.46 6.25 13.61
N ALA A 316 5.12 5.70 12.60
CA ALA A 316 4.54 4.85 11.56
C ALA A 316 5.47 3.66 11.23
N ARG A 317 6.17 3.15 12.25
CA ARG A 317 7.11 2.01 12.15
C ARG A 317 6.72 0.95 13.17
N THR A 318 6.83 -0.33 12.81
CA THR A 318 6.48 -1.45 13.71
C THR A 318 7.69 -2.40 13.85
N PRO A 319 8.74 -2.06 14.61
CA PRO A 319 10.01 -2.80 14.61
C PRO A 319 9.95 -4.22 15.18
N LYS A 320 8.84 -4.64 15.78
CA LYS A 320 8.61 -6.02 16.22
C LYS A 320 7.71 -6.85 15.31
N ILE A 321 7.29 -6.33 14.13
CA ILE A 321 6.58 -7.18 13.17
C ILE A 321 7.51 -8.31 12.69
N ARG A 322 7.06 -9.55 12.81
CA ARG A 322 7.80 -10.76 12.39
C ARG A 322 7.23 -11.33 11.12
N TRP A 323 8.05 -11.86 10.23
CA TRP A 323 7.56 -12.60 9.07
C TRP A 323 7.04 -13.98 9.50
N LEU A 324 5.72 -14.21 9.34
CA LEU A 324 5.10 -15.50 9.56
C LEU A 324 5.36 -16.43 8.37
N GLY A 325 5.01 -15.96 7.18
CA GLY A 325 5.17 -16.68 5.91
C GLY A 325 4.66 -15.86 4.73
N ILE A 326 4.71 -16.37 3.50
CA ILE A 326 5.29 -17.69 3.14
C ILE A 326 6.82 -17.60 3.09
N LYS A 327 7.50 -18.63 3.61
CA LYS A 327 8.96 -18.80 3.63
C LYS A 327 9.41 -20.00 2.78
N SER A 328 10.67 -20.02 2.36
CA SER A 328 11.24 -21.15 1.61
C SER A 328 11.14 -22.48 2.36
N SER A 329 11.32 -22.51 3.68
CA SER A 329 11.21 -23.72 4.49
C SER A 329 9.79 -24.31 4.47
N GLN A 330 8.77 -23.46 4.60
CA GLN A 330 7.36 -23.84 4.53
C GLN A 330 7.02 -24.37 3.12
N LEU A 331 7.42 -23.65 2.08
CA LEU A 331 7.22 -24.03 0.67
C LEU A 331 7.81 -25.42 0.35
N MET A 332 9.01 -25.71 0.85
CA MET A 332 9.68 -27.00 0.67
C MET A 332 9.02 -28.14 1.43
N HIS A 333 8.52 -27.89 2.65
CA HIS A 333 7.81 -28.92 3.42
C HIS A 333 6.51 -29.35 2.75
N ILE A 334 5.73 -28.42 2.18
CA ILE A 334 4.45 -28.79 1.56
C ILE A 334 4.68 -29.54 0.24
N HIS A 335 5.65 -29.10 -0.58
CA HIS A 335 6.10 -29.87 -1.76
C HIS A 335 6.61 -31.28 -1.39
N GLY A 336 7.32 -31.42 -0.26
CA GLY A 336 7.75 -32.71 0.25
C GLY A 336 6.58 -33.63 0.62
N ALA A 337 5.56 -33.10 1.29
CA ALA A 337 4.37 -33.84 1.71
C ALA A 337 3.52 -34.33 0.53
N GLU A 338 3.33 -33.49 -0.50
CA GLU A 338 2.60 -33.87 -1.72
C GLU A 338 3.27 -35.03 -2.47
N ASN A 339 4.61 -35.06 -2.52
CA ASN A 339 5.36 -36.15 -3.16
C ASN A 339 5.36 -37.47 -2.37
N VAL A 340 5.16 -37.44 -1.05
CA VAL A 340 5.12 -38.66 -0.19
C VAL A 340 3.76 -39.35 -0.23
N ASN A 341 2.67 -38.61 -0.50
CA ASN A 341 1.33 -39.18 -0.68
C ASN A 341 1.16 -39.96 -2.01
N LEU A 342 2.21 -40.04 -2.84
CA LEU A 342 2.30 -40.92 -4.01
C LEU A 342 3.25 -42.09 -3.71
N SER A 343 2.71 -43.18 -3.15
CA SER A 343 3.47 -44.42 -2.91
C SER A 343 2.53 -45.65 -2.93
N PRO A 344 3.07 -46.88 -3.02
CA PRO A 344 3.82 -47.34 -4.18
C PRO A 344 3.34 -48.72 -4.65
N ASP A 345 2.88 -48.85 -5.91
CA ASP A 345 2.39 -50.14 -6.40
C ASP A 345 2.93 -50.54 -7.78
N LEU A 346 3.12 -51.85 -7.93
CA LEU A 346 3.62 -52.58 -9.12
C LEU A 346 5.09 -52.36 -9.52
N ALA A 347 5.97 -53.09 -8.82
CA ALA A 347 7.27 -53.46 -9.36
C ALA A 347 7.13 -54.37 -10.61
N SER A 348 7.81 -54.03 -11.71
CA SER A 348 8.62 -54.99 -12.48
C SER A 348 9.38 -54.32 -13.64
N SER A 349 10.47 -55.00 -14.04
CA SER A 349 11.27 -54.80 -15.26
C SER A 349 12.51 -53.89 -15.12
N GLN A 350 13.63 -54.47 -15.55
CA GLN A 350 14.96 -53.86 -15.61
C GLN A 350 15.08 -53.01 -16.87
N ASP A 351 15.81 -51.90 -16.81
CA ASP A 351 17.08 -51.82 -17.56
C ASP A 351 17.96 -50.63 -17.14
N SER A 352 19.25 -50.72 -17.47
CA SER A 352 20.26 -49.74 -17.07
C SER A 352 20.57 -48.72 -18.18
N GLN A 353 20.54 -47.42 -17.88
CA GLN A 353 21.54 -46.47 -18.38
C GLN A 353 21.48 -45.08 -17.70
N SER A 354 22.65 -44.45 -17.61
CA SER A 354 22.85 -43.08 -17.12
C SER A 354 22.41 -42.05 -18.16
N SER A 355 21.77 -40.94 -17.73
CA SER A 355 22.21 -39.54 -17.93
C SER A 355 21.05 -38.53 -17.96
N ALA A 356 21.34 -37.30 -17.50
CA ALA A 356 20.56 -36.06 -17.68
C ALA A 356 19.15 -35.96 -17.03
N LEU A 357 19.11 -35.33 -15.85
CA LEU A 357 17.88 -34.76 -15.27
C LEU A 357 17.33 -33.64 -16.18
N THR A 358 16.31 -33.95 -16.97
CA THR A 358 15.52 -32.97 -17.72
C THR A 358 14.06 -33.07 -17.28
N LEU A 359 13.63 -32.20 -16.37
CA LEU A 359 12.26 -32.20 -15.87
C LEU A 359 11.32 -31.50 -16.86
N ALA A 360 11.01 -32.18 -17.97
CA ALA A 360 10.06 -31.71 -18.97
C ALA A 360 8.63 -32.15 -18.58
N THR A 361 7.83 -31.21 -18.08
CA THR A 361 6.41 -31.44 -17.78
C THR A 361 5.61 -31.64 -19.07
N THR A 362 5.41 -32.90 -19.46
CA THR A 362 4.64 -33.26 -20.66
C THR A 362 3.18 -32.86 -20.50
N ARG A 363 2.73 -31.87 -21.27
CA ARG A 363 1.32 -31.46 -21.34
C ARG A 363 0.48 -32.56 -22.00
N THR A 364 -0.65 -32.92 -21.39
CA THR A 364 -1.77 -33.54 -22.12
C THR A 364 -3.08 -33.06 -21.49
N ALA A 365 -3.97 -32.50 -22.31
CA ALA A 365 -5.31 -32.08 -21.90
C ALA A 365 -6.24 -33.31 -21.79
N VAL A 366 -7.43 -33.29 -21.17
CA VAL A 366 -8.36 -32.17 -20.93
C VAL A 366 -9.21 -32.44 -19.66
N SER A 367 -9.26 -31.51 -18.71
CA SER A 367 -10.40 -31.25 -17.80
C SER A 367 -10.12 -30.00 -16.96
N SER A 368 -11.17 -29.22 -16.69
CA SER A 368 -11.03 -27.80 -16.32
C SER A 368 -11.04 -27.56 -14.81
N THR A 369 -9.85 -27.42 -14.22
CA THR A 369 -9.46 -26.57 -13.07
C THR A 369 -8.01 -26.92 -12.74
N SER A 370 -7.06 -26.39 -13.51
CA SER A 370 -5.63 -26.63 -13.24
C SER A 370 -5.17 -25.71 -12.11
N CYS A 371 -5.26 -26.20 -10.87
CA CYS A 371 -4.48 -25.66 -9.76
C CYS A 371 -3.01 -25.62 -10.19
N GLN A 372 -2.47 -24.41 -10.36
CA GLN A 372 -1.04 -24.24 -10.60
C GLN A 372 -0.32 -24.64 -9.31
N GLY A 373 0.81 -25.35 -9.42
CA GLY A 373 1.63 -25.64 -8.26
C GLY A 373 2.10 -24.34 -7.60
N PRO A 374 2.42 -24.33 -6.29
CA PRO A 374 2.72 -23.11 -5.55
C PRO A 374 3.95 -22.34 -6.05
N ILE A 375 4.76 -22.95 -6.91
CA ILE A 375 6.06 -22.44 -7.34
C ILE A 375 5.93 -21.80 -8.72
N ILE A 376 6.22 -20.50 -8.77
CA ILE A 376 6.29 -19.68 -9.99
C ILE A 376 7.75 -19.26 -10.19
N TYR A 377 8.24 -19.18 -11.43
CA TYR A 377 9.58 -18.68 -11.71
C TYR A 377 9.66 -17.14 -11.60
N LEU A 378 10.75 -16.63 -11.02
CA LEU A 378 11.03 -15.19 -10.96
C LEU A 378 11.10 -14.58 -12.37
N SER A 379 10.51 -13.40 -12.54
CA SER A 379 10.71 -12.56 -13.73
C SER A 379 12.05 -11.81 -13.69
N SER A 380 12.43 -11.14 -14.79
CA SER A 380 13.58 -10.23 -14.81
C SER A 380 13.36 -8.96 -13.98
N ARG A 381 12.10 -8.55 -13.75
CA ARG A 381 11.75 -7.49 -12.80
C ARG A 381 11.97 -7.98 -11.36
N ASP A 382 11.50 -9.18 -11.05
CA ASP A 382 11.54 -9.75 -9.70
C ASP A 382 13.00 -9.93 -9.26
N ARG A 383 13.89 -10.43 -10.14
CA ARG A 383 15.34 -10.52 -9.85
C ARG A 383 15.95 -9.15 -9.50
N ARG A 384 15.70 -8.12 -10.31
CA ARG A 384 16.20 -6.75 -10.05
C ARG A 384 15.63 -6.18 -8.74
N ALA A 385 14.38 -6.46 -8.41
CA ALA A 385 13.75 -6.05 -7.15
C ALA A 385 14.39 -6.77 -5.94
N ALA A 386 14.69 -8.08 -6.06
CA ALA A 386 15.38 -8.85 -5.03
C ALA A 386 16.81 -8.37 -4.79
N GLU A 387 17.58 -8.14 -5.86
CA GLU A 387 18.94 -7.58 -5.79
C GLU A 387 18.95 -6.19 -5.15
N SER A 388 17.99 -5.33 -5.52
CA SER A 388 17.83 -4.00 -4.91
C SER A 388 17.48 -4.09 -3.41
N ALA A 389 16.54 -4.98 -3.05
CA ALA A 389 16.16 -5.20 -1.66
C ALA A 389 17.33 -5.75 -0.82
N LEU A 390 18.13 -6.68 -1.37
CA LEU A 390 19.33 -7.21 -0.71
C LEU A 390 20.37 -6.12 -0.43
N LYS A 391 20.68 -5.25 -1.39
CA LYS A 391 21.63 -4.13 -1.19
C LYS A 391 21.18 -3.19 -0.05
N VAL A 392 19.87 -2.94 0.06
CA VAL A 392 19.30 -2.11 1.14
C VAL A 392 19.32 -2.81 2.51
N LEU A 393 19.16 -4.13 2.55
CA LEU A 393 19.25 -4.90 3.81
C LEU A 393 20.71 -5.11 4.26
N GLN A 394 21.64 -5.29 3.32
CA GLN A 394 23.08 -5.43 3.61
C GLN A 394 23.72 -4.18 4.24
N SER A 395 23.15 -2.99 4.01
CA SER A 395 23.57 -1.73 4.63
C SER A 395 22.87 -1.45 5.98
N SER A 396 21.98 -2.33 6.42
CA SER A 396 21.33 -2.23 7.75
C SER A 396 22.27 -2.77 8.85
N PRO A 397 22.18 -2.26 10.09
CA PRO A 397 23.07 -2.68 11.17
C PRO A 397 22.94 -4.19 11.48
N PRO A 398 24.07 -4.92 11.66
CA PRO A 398 24.05 -6.35 11.91
C PRO A 398 23.47 -6.67 13.30
N GLY A 399 22.71 -7.76 13.39
CA GLY A 399 22.15 -8.28 14.64
C GLY A 399 20.62 -8.40 14.67
N GLU A 400 19.90 -7.82 13.71
CA GLU A 400 18.45 -8.05 13.59
C GLU A 400 18.13 -9.40 12.93
N MET A 401 17.47 -10.28 13.69
CA MET A 401 17.05 -11.61 13.24
C MET A 401 16.15 -11.56 11.99
N GLU A 402 15.18 -10.64 11.97
CA GLU A 402 14.23 -10.47 10.86
C GLU A 402 14.90 -9.89 9.60
N VAL A 403 15.93 -9.04 9.75
CA VAL A 403 16.77 -8.59 8.61
C VAL A 403 17.52 -9.78 8.02
N THR A 404 18.11 -10.60 8.89
CA THR A 404 18.84 -11.81 8.51
C THR A 404 17.93 -12.80 7.78
N GLU A 405 16.70 -12.99 8.26
CA GLU A 405 15.69 -13.84 7.64
C GLU A 405 15.21 -13.28 6.29
N MET A 406 14.88 -11.99 6.20
CA MET A 406 14.53 -11.34 4.93
C MET A 406 15.65 -11.46 3.89
N MET A 407 16.91 -11.30 4.31
CA MET A 407 18.08 -11.51 3.44
C MET A 407 18.23 -12.97 3.01
N ARG A 408 18.05 -13.93 3.93
CA ARG A 408 18.10 -15.37 3.65
C ARG A 408 17.07 -15.76 2.61
N GLU A 409 15.82 -15.33 2.78
CA GLU A 409 14.73 -15.69 1.87
C GLU A 409 14.91 -15.05 0.48
N LEU A 410 15.32 -13.77 0.38
CA LEU A 410 15.66 -13.15 -0.91
C LEU A 410 16.81 -13.88 -1.64
N GLN A 411 17.83 -14.35 -0.90
CA GLN A 411 18.91 -15.16 -1.47
C GLN A 411 18.38 -16.52 -1.96
N VAL A 412 17.49 -17.17 -1.21
CA VAL A 412 16.88 -18.44 -1.63
C VAL A 412 15.99 -18.26 -2.87
N MET A 413 15.17 -17.20 -2.94
CA MET A 413 14.41 -16.83 -4.14
C MET A 413 15.32 -16.71 -5.37
N LEU A 414 16.42 -15.95 -5.26
CA LEU A 414 17.37 -15.75 -6.35
C LEU A 414 18.11 -17.03 -6.75
N ASN A 415 18.58 -17.81 -5.78
CA ASN A 415 19.35 -19.04 -6.00
C ASN A 415 18.52 -20.15 -6.67
N LEU A 416 17.25 -20.28 -6.26
CA LEU A 416 16.32 -21.26 -6.84
C LEU A 416 15.61 -20.72 -8.09
N GLY A 417 15.57 -19.40 -8.25
CA GLY A 417 14.87 -18.73 -9.35
C GLY A 417 13.34 -18.72 -9.21
N ILE A 418 12.80 -18.84 -7.99
CA ILE A 418 11.37 -19.05 -7.72
C ILE A 418 10.74 -18.02 -6.77
N LYS A 419 9.41 -17.94 -6.81
CA LYS A 419 8.50 -17.25 -5.89
C LYS A 419 7.22 -18.07 -5.66
N ALA A 420 6.40 -17.70 -4.68
CA ALA A 420 5.10 -18.32 -4.41
C ALA A 420 4.08 -17.28 -3.86
N GLU A 421 2.80 -17.46 -4.20
CA GLU A 421 1.70 -16.59 -3.75
C GLU A 421 0.86 -17.27 -2.66
N ILE A 422 0.35 -16.49 -1.69
CA ILE A 422 -0.45 -17.01 -0.56
C ILE A 422 -1.79 -17.60 -1.03
N GLU A 423 -2.34 -17.12 -2.15
CA GLU A 423 -3.64 -17.58 -2.68
C GLU A 423 -3.72 -19.09 -2.88
N TRP A 424 -2.61 -19.74 -3.23
CA TRP A 424 -2.58 -21.21 -3.33
C TRP A 424 -2.88 -21.93 -2.00
N LEU A 425 -2.51 -21.37 -0.84
CA LEU A 425 -2.88 -21.97 0.46
C LEU A 425 -4.40 -21.92 0.70
N ASP A 426 -5.07 -20.87 0.23
CA ASP A 426 -6.52 -20.69 0.33
C ASP A 426 -7.24 -21.61 -0.67
N GLU A 427 -6.77 -21.68 -1.92
CA GLU A 427 -7.27 -22.61 -2.95
C GLU A 427 -7.14 -24.08 -2.52
N SER A 428 -6.10 -24.43 -1.77
CA SER A 428 -5.93 -25.79 -1.21
C SER A 428 -6.93 -26.13 -0.10
N GLY A 429 -7.64 -25.14 0.45
CA GLY A 429 -8.55 -25.29 1.60
C GLY A 429 -7.85 -25.40 2.97
N ASN A 430 -6.52 -25.41 3.03
CA ASN A 430 -5.76 -25.68 4.26
C ASN A 430 -5.32 -24.40 5.02
N LEU A 431 -5.57 -23.21 4.48
CA LEU A 431 -5.08 -21.92 5.01
C LEU A 431 -5.26 -21.77 6.54
N CYS A 432 -6.46 -22.02 7.08
CA CYS A 432 -6.72 -21.83 8.51
C CYS A 432 -5.93 -22.81 9.39
N GLN A 433 -5.80 -24.07 8.96
CA GLN A 433 -5.03 -25.09 9.70
C GLN A 433 -3.52 -24.79 9.64
N TRP A 434 -3.03 -24.35 8.48
CA TRP A 434 -1.63 -23.94 8.31
C TRP A 434 -1.31 -22.70 9.17
N LEU A 435 -2.19 -21.68 9.17
CA LEU A 435 -2.03 -20.50 10.01
C LEU A 435 -2.01 -20.85 11.50
N ASP A 436 -2.88 -21.75 11.97
CA ASP A 436 -2.85 -22.20 13.36
C ASP A 436 -1.50 -22.84 13.75
N GLN A 437 -0.91 -23.64 12.85
CA GLN A 437 0.41 -24.26 13.08
C GLN A 437 1.52 -23.20 13.12
N GLU A 438 1.58 -22.31 12.13
CA GLU A 438 2.64 -21.29 12.04
C GLU A 438 2.50 -20.21 13.13
N ILE A 439 1.27 -19.81 13.48
CA ILE A 439 1.03 -18.90 14.61
C ILE A 439 1.42 -19.57 15.92
N PHE A 440 1.09 -20.86 16.13
CA PHE A 440 1.51 -21.59 17.33
C PHE A 440 3.04 -21.64 17.46
N LEU A 441 3.75 -21.93 16.36
CA LEU A 441 5.21 -21.91 16.30
C LEU A 441 5.79 -20.52 16.54
N ALA A 442 5.12 -19.45 16.08
CA ALA A 442 5.55 -18.08 16.33
C ALA A 442 5.27 -17.60 17.76
N LEU A 443 4.23 -18.12 18.43
CA LEU A 443 3.84 -17.77 19.80
C LEU A 443 4.57 -18.57 20.89
N SER A 444 5.24 -19.67 20.51
CA SER A 444 6.08 -20.52 21.37
C SER A 444 7.48 -19.94 21.57
#